data_AF-A0A812J6F7-F1
#
_entry.id   AF-A0A812J6F7-F1
#
_cell.length_a   1.000
_cell.length_b   1.000
_cell.length_c   1.000
_cell.angle_alpha   90.00
_cell.angle_beta   90.00
_cell.angle_gamma   90.00
#
_symmetry.space_group_name_H-M   'P 1'
#
loop_
_entity.id
_entity.type
_entity.pdbx_description
1 polymer ?
#
loop_
_entity_poly.entity_id
_entity_poly.type
_entity_poly.pdbx_seq_one_letter_code
_entity_poly.pdbx_strand_id
1 'polypeptide(L)'
;MALEAPSTPAGPTSVALLFPGQGSQYVKMLDGLKEDVKVKEMIATARSVLGFDILEVCLNGPEEKLEETSVCQPAMFLAGMAGLEKLRKTHAEAVERPGAVAGLSLGEYTALCAAGVFSFEEGMELVKIRGAAMAEAAKSRPQAMLSVAGLEQGKLEELCKKESQGLPNCECALPEGLLVRAAPGEGAEIAL
;
A
#
# COMPACT_ATOMS: atom_id res chain seq x y z
N MET A 1 -45.60 9.70 -26.29
CA MET A 1 -44.78 9.46 -25.09
C MET A 1 -43.34 9.41 -25.59
N ALA A 2 -42.62 10.53 -25.51
CA ALA A 2 -41.24 10.59 -26.00
C ALA A 2 -40.36 9.84 -25.01
N LEU A 3 -39.66 8.80 -25.48
CA LEU A 3 -38.62 8.13 -24.73
C LEU A 3 -37.43 9.11 -24.65
N GLU A 4 -37.12 9.60 -23.46
CA GLU A 4 -35.91 10.39 -23.25
C GLU A 4 -34.68 9.53 -23.58
N ALA A 5 -33.78 10.09 -24.40
CA ALA A 5 -32.51 9.44 -24.71
C ALA A 5 -31.70 9.27 -23.41
N PRO A 6 -31.00 8.13 -23.23
CA PRO A 6 -30.16 7.94 -22.06
C PRO A 6 -29.14 9.08 -21.97
N SER A 7 -29.08 9.74 -20.81
CA SER A 7 -28.11 10.79 -20.54
C SER A 7 -26.70 10.25 -20.78
N THR A 8 -25.87 11.04 -21.46
CA THR A 8 -24.45 10.73 -21.64
C THR A 8 -23.82 10.45 -20.27
N PRO A 9 -23.03 9.38 -20.09
CA PRO A 9 -22.39 9.12 -18.80
C PRO A 9 -21.53 10.32 -18.42
N ALA A 10 -21.68 10.82 -17.19
CA ALA A 10 -20.89 11.93 -16.71
C ALA A 10 -19.39 11.55 -16.74
N GLY A 11 -18.54 12.41 -17.30
CA GLY A 11 -17.08 12.20 -17.39
C GLY A 11 -16.36 12.29 -16.05
N PRO A 12 -15.13 11.77 -15.92
CA PRO A 12 -14.42 11.62 -14.64
C PRO A 12 -14.39 12.90 -13.80
N THR A 13 -14.42 12.74 -12.47
CA THR A 13 -14.27 13.84 -11.52
C THR A 13 -12.83 14.37 -11.50
N SER A 14 -12.61 15.54 -10.89
CA SER A 14 -11.26 16.08 -10.66
C SER A 14 -10.54 15.44 -9.45
N VAL A 15 -11.11 14.40 -8.85
CA VAL A 15 -10.58 13.75 -7.64
C VAL A 15 -9.66 12.60 -8.05
N ALA A 16 -8.47 12.55 -7.44
CA ALA A 16 -7.59 11.39 -7.52
C ALA A 16 -7.62 10.59 -6.21
N LEU A 17 -7.63 9.27 -6.30
CA LEU A 17 -7.54 8.38 -5.13
C LEU A 17 -6.10 7.87 -4.99
N LEU A 18 -5.50 8.12 -3.82
CA LEU A 18 -4.15 7.70 -3.51
C LEU A 18 -4.18 6.68 -2.37
N PHE A 19 -3.53 5.53 -2.60
CA PHE A 19 -3.48 4.45 -1.63
C PHE A 19 -2.07 4.31 -1.04
N PRO A 20 -1.92 4.37 0.30
CA PRO A 20 -0.63 4.23 0.94
C PRO A 20 -0.08 2.79 0.80
N GLY A 21 1.25 2.67 0.85
CA GLY A 21 1.94 1.39 0.93
C GLY A 21 2.15 0.92 2.36
N GLN A 22 3.01 -0.08 2.54
CA GLN A 22 3.50 -0.50 3.85
C GLN A 22 4.24 0.65 4.57
N GLY A 23 4.11 0.71 5.89
CA GLY A 23 4.72 1.72 6.76
C GLY A 23 3.70 2.55 7.56
N SER A 24 2.42 2.52 7.18
CA SER A 24 1.34 3.24 7.87
C SER A 24 0.34 2.32 8.59
N GLN A 25 0.66 1.03 8.73
CA GLN A 25 -0.14 0.08 9.49
C GLN A 25 -0.08 0.39 10.98
N TYR A 26 -1.17 0.12 11.71
CA TYR A 26 -1.21 0.26 13.17
C TYR A 26 -2.28 -0.66 13.78
N VAL A 27 -2.08 -1.08 15.02
CA VAL A 27 -3.07 -1.86 15.77
C VAL A 27 -4.34 -1.02 15.96
N LYS A 28 -5.51 -1.63 15.73
CA LYS A 28 -6.85 -1.02 15.64
C LYS A 28 -7.18 -0.30 14.33
N MET A 29 -6.37 -0.43 13.27
CA MET A 29 -6.64 0.28 12.00
C MET A 29 -7.98 -0.06 11.31
N LEU A 30 -8.63 -1.19 11.68
CA LEU A 30 -9.94 -1.59 11.18
C LEU A 30 -11.10 -1.41 12.18
N ASP A 31 -10.82 -0.91 13.40
CA ASP A 31 -11.78 -0.91 14.50
C ASP A 31 -13.09 -0.14 14.18
N GLY A 32 -12.95 0.98 13.49
CA GLY A 32 -14.07 1.83 13.07
C GLY A 32 -14.80 1.36 11.80
N LEU A 33 -14.36 0.28 11.17
CA LEU A 33 -14.90 -0.22 9.89
C LEU A 33 -15.34 -1.68 9.93
N LYS A 34 -14.91 -2.46 10.91
CA LYS A 34 -15.20 -3.90 11.03
C LYS A 34 -16.70 -4.25 11.06
N GLU A 35 -17.56 -3.30 11.46
CA GLU A 35 -19.00 -3.53 11.52
C GLU A 35 -19.73 -3.30 10.18
N ASP A 36 -19.05 -2.70 9.21
CA ASP A 36 -19.60 -2.45 7.88
C ASP A 36 -19.84 -3.75 7.11
N VAL A 37 -21.04 -3.91 6.53
CA VAL A 37 -21.44 -5.14 5.82
C VAL A 37 -20.44 -5.51 4.72
N LYS A 38 -19.97 -4.55 3.92
CA LYS A 38 -19.00 -4.82 2.85
C LYS A 38 -17.61 -5.14 3.39
N VAL A 39 -17.23 -4.51 4.49
CA VAL A 39 -15.95 -4.80 5.14
C VAL A 39 -15.97 -6.18 5.79
N LYS A 40 -17.10 -6.63 6.36
CA LYS A 40 -17.27 -8.00 6.86
C LYS A 40 -17.11 -9.04 5.75
N GLU A 41 -17.70 -8.80 4.59
CA GLU A 41 -17.51 -9.66 3.41
C GLU A 41 -16.03 -9.74 3.02
N MET A 42 -15.35 -8.58 2.92
CA MET A 42 -13.92 -8.52 2.62
C MET A 42 -13.05 -9.24 3.67
N ILE A 43 -13.35 -9.08 4.96
CA ILE A 43 -12.66 -9.78 6.05
C ILE A 43 -12.85 -11.30 5.93
N ALA A 44 -14.06 -11.76 5.62
CA ALA A 44 -14.35 -13.17 5.45
C ALA A 44 -13.58 -13.77 4.24
N THR A 45 -13.58 -13.07 3.10
CA THR A 45 -12.78 -13.45 1.93
C THR A 45 -11.29 -13.47 2.27
N ALA A 46 -10.78 -12.43 2.94
CA ALA A 46 -9.39 -12.36 3.35
C ALA A 46 -8.99 -13.53 4.26
N ARG A 47 -9.82 -13.87 5.24
CA ARG A 47 -9.61 -15.03 6.12
C ARG A 47 -9.53 -16.33 5.34
N SER A 48 -10.41 -16.51 4.36
CA SER A 48 -10.42 -17.70 3.48
C SER A 48 -9.12 -17.80 2.67
N VAL A 49 -8.72 -16.71 2.01
CA VAL A 49 -7.52 -16.66 1.16
C VAL A 49 -6.24 -16.83 1.99
N LEU A 50 -6.14 -16.17 3.15
CA LEU A 50 -4.93 -16.14 3.95
C LEU A 50 -4.77 -17.40 4.83
N GLY A 51 -5.87 -18.04 5.23
CA GLY A 51 -5.86 -19.19 6.14
C GLY A 51 -5.69 -18.82 7.62
N PHE A 52 -5.75 -17.53 7.96
CA PHE A 52 -5.72 -17.04 9.34
C PHE A 52 -6.61 -15.80 9.49
N ASP A 53 -6.89 -15.42 10.74
CA ASP A 53 -7.74 -14.26 11.05
C ASP A 53 -6.93 -12.96 10.97
N ILE A 54 -6.93 -12.32 9.80
CA ILE A 54 -6.25 -11.05 9.59
C ILE A 54 -6.87 -9.91 10.41
N LEU A 55 -8.18 -9.99 10.71
CA LEU A 55 -8.85 -8.96 11.51
C LEU A 55 -8.31 -8.98 12.94
N GLU A 56 -8.12 -10.17 13.51
CA GLU A 56 -7.57 -10.33 14.87
C GLU A 56 -6.20 -9.62 14.99
N VAL A 57 -5.31 -9.84 14.02
CA VAL A 57 -3.99 -9.17 13.99
C VAL A 57 -4.15 -7.65 13.85
N CYS A 58 -5.03 -7.19 12.96
CA CYS A 58 -5.27 -5.76 12.76
C CYS A 58 -5.87 -5.06 13.99
N LEU A 59 -6.64 -5.75 14.84
CA LEU A 59 -7.30 -5.16 16.00
C LEU A 59 -6.50 -5.28 17.29
N ASN A 60 -5.86 -6.43 17.49
CA ASN A 60 -5.26 -6.82 18.77
C ASN A 60 -3.74 -7.01 18.69
N GLY A 61 -3.17 -7.06 17.48
CA GLY A 61 -1.73 -7.22 17.29
C GLY A 61 -1.24 -8.65 17.57
N PRO A 62 0.00 -8.83 18.05
CA PRO A 62 0.93 -7.78 18.48
C PRO A 62 1.46 -6.94 17.29
N GLU A 63 2.02 -5.76 17.58
CA GLU A 63 2.48 -4.81 16.54
C GLU A 63 3.56 -5.44 15.65
N GLU A 64 4.48 -6.18 16.24
CA GLU A 64 5.55 -6.89 15.54
C GLU A 64 5.00 -7.90 14.53
N LYS A 65 3.86 -8.53 14.86
CA LYS A 65 3.19 -9.45 13.93
C LYS A 65 2.59 -8.70 12.74
N LEU A 66 2.03 -7.52 12.99
CA LEU A 66 1.47 -6.67 11.94
C LEU A 66 2.57 -6.06 11.05
N GLU A 67 3.79 -5.87 11.57
CA GLU A 67 4.96 -5.39 10.84
C GLU A 67 5.61 -6.47 9.95
N GLU A 68 5.38 -7.75 10.22
CA GLU A 68 5.85 -8.83 9.34
C GLU A 68 5.35 -8.60 7.91
N THR A 69 6.25 -8.50 6.93
CA THR A 69 5.90 -8.11 5.55
C THR A 69 4.81 -9.01 4.93
N SER A 70 4.82 -10.31 5.25
CA SER A 70 3.81 -11.27 4.81
C SER A 70 2.42 -11.06 5.41
N VAL A 71 2.32 -10.33 6.51
CA VAL A 71 1.06 -9.98 7.20
C VAL A 71 0.65 -8.54 6.90
N CYS A 72 1.62 -7.62 6.98
CA CYS A 72 1.42 -6.20 6.72
C CYS A 72 0.82 -5.94 5.34
N GLN A 73 1.27 -6.65 4.30
CA GLN A 73 0.81 -6.41 2.95
C GLN A 73 -0.68 -6.74 2.74
N PRO A 74 -1.16 -7.96 3.09
CA PRO A 74 -2.59 -8.25 3.12
C PRO A 74 -3.39 -7.29 4.02
N ALA A 75 -2.86 -6.95 5.20
CA ALA A 75 -3.53 -6.06 6.14
C ALA A 75 -3.76 -4.66 5.55
N MET A 76 -2.73 -4.07 4.94
CA MET A 76 -2.80 -2.75 4.32
C MET A 76 -3.69 -2.74 3.08
N PHE A 77 -3.68 -3.80 2.27
CA PHE A 77 -4.60 -3.95 1.14
C PHE A 77 -6.06 -4.00 1.60
N LEU A 78 -6.36 -4.82 2.62
CA LEU A 78 -7.69 -4.89 3.24
C LEU A 78 -8.13 -3.53 3.80
N ALA A 79 -7.24 -2.83 4.53
CA ALA A 79 -7.55 -1.51 5.09
C ALA A 79 -7.79 -0.46 4.01
N GLY A 80 -7.01 -0.47 2.92
CA GLY A 80 -7.21 0.44 1.80
C GLY A 80 -8.57 0.25 1.13
N MET A 81 -8.97 -1.01 0.88
CA MET A 81 -10.28 -1.33 0.31
C MET A 81 -11.43 -1.04 1.28
N ALA A 82 -11.26 -1.28 2.58
CA ALA A 82 -12.24 -0.90 3.60
C ALA A 82 -12.42 0.62 3.68
N GLY A 83 -11.32 1.38 3.60
CA GLY A 83 -11.35 2.85 3.53
C GLY A 83 -12.07 3.36 2.28
N LEU A 84 -11.87 2.70 1.14
CA LEU A 84 -12.58 3.00 -0.10
C LEU A 84 -14.09 2.79 0.04
N GLU A 85 -14.53 1.72 0.70
CA GLU A 85 -15.95 1.48 0.95
C GLU A 85 -16.57 2.51 1.89
N LYS A 86 -15.82 2.97 2.90
CA LYS A 86 -16.24 4.12 3.72
C LYS A 86 -16.38 5.39 2.88
N LEU A 87 -15.42 5.65 2.00
CA LEU A 87 -15.43 6.82 1.13
C LEU A 87 -16.60 6.76 0.16
N ARG A 88 -16.93 5.60 -0.40
CA ARG A 88 -18.06 5.39 -1.30
C ARG A 88 -19.39 5.83 -0.68
N LYS A 89 -19.57 5.61 0.62
CA LYS A 89 -20.80 6.01 1.36
C LYS A 89 -20.95 7.51 1.55
N THR A 90 -19.85 8.26 1.49
CA THR A 90 -19.84 9.72 1.76
C THR A 90 -19.56 10.55 0.51
N HIS A 91 -18.86 9.98 -0.47
CA HIS A 91 -18.36 10.62 -1.68
C HIS A 91 -18.45 9.65 -2.88
N ALA A 92 -19.64 9.09 -3.11
CA ALA A 92 -19.87 8.06 -4.12
C ALA A 92 -19.31 8.43 -5.51
N GLU A 93 -19.57 9.65 -5.99
CA GLU A 93 -19.10 10.07 -7.32
C GLU A 93 -17.58 10.07 -7.47
N ALA A 94 -16.85 10.45 -6.41
CA ALA A 94 -15.39 10.47 -6.42
C ALA A 94 -14.81 9.05 -6.47
N VAL A 95 -15.52 8.07 -5.91
CA VAL A 95 -15.12 6.66 -5.90
C VAL A 95 -15.54 5.94 -7.18
N GLU A 96 -16.72 6.25 -7.73
CA GLU A 96 -17.24 5.60 -8.93
C GLU A 96 -16.57 6.14 -10.21
N ARG A 97 -16.16 7.40 -10.21
CA ARG A 97 -15.59 8.08 -11.39
C ARG A 97 -14.38 8.94 -11.01
N PRO A 98 -13.33 8.36 -10.38
CA PRO A 98 -12.12 9.11 -10.07
C PRO A 98 -11.46 9.59 -11.37
N GLY A 99 -10.84 10.77 -11.33
CA GLY A 99 -10.00 11.26 -12.41
C GLY A 99 -8.70 10.47 -12.56
N ALA A 100 -8.19 9.94 -11.44
CA ALA A 100 -7.03 9.05 -11.41
C ALA A 100 -7.04 8.17 -10.16
N VAL A 101 -6.37 7.03 -10.23
CA VAL A 101 -6.00 6.23 -9.06
C VAL A 101 -4.50 5.95 -9.12
N ALA A 102 -3.85 5.98 -7.96
CA ALA A 102 -2.45 5.57 -7.84
C ALA A 102 -2.18 5.05 -6.43
N GLY A 103 -1.08 4.32 -6.26
CA GLY A 103 -0.67 3.91 -4.93
C GLY A 103 0.82 3.65 -4.85
N LEU A 104 1.35 3.70 -3.63
CA LEU A 104 2.77 3.58 -3.37
C LEU A 104 3.16 2.12 -3.06
N SER A 105 4.00 1.51 -3.89
CA SER A 105 4.51 0.15 -3.70
C SER A 105 3.35 -0.85 -3.56
N LEU A 106 3.06 -1.33 -2.36
CA LEU A 106 1.88 -2.15 -2.10
C LEU A 106 0.57 -1.44 -2.47
N GLY A 107 0.47 -0.12 -2.23
CA GLY A 107 -0.73 0.65 -2.51
C GLY A 107 -1.12 0.62 -3.98
N GLU A 108 -0.19 0.33 -4.90
CA GLU A 108 -0.49 0.16 -6.32
C GLU A 108 -1.47 -1.01 -6.55
N TYR A 109 -1.35 -2.10 -5.79
CA TYR A 109 -2.28 -3.22 -5.87
C TYR A 109 -3.69 -2.80 -5.40
N THR A 110 -3.76 -2.00 -4.34
CA THR A 110 -5.03 -1.42 -3.88
C THR A 110 -5.62 -0.49 -4.94
N ALA A 111 -4.80 0.34 -5.58
CA ALA A 111 -5.23 1.24 -6.65
C ALA A 111 -5.77 0.48 -7.87
N LEU A 112 -5.06 -0.57 -8.31
CA LEU A 112 -5.49 -1.41 -9.42
C LEU A 112 -6.78 -2.16 -9.10
N CYS A 113 -6.94 -2.66 -7.87
CA CYS A 113 -8.20 -3.26 -7.42
C CYS A 113 -9.35 -2.23 -7.40
N ALA A 114 -9.09 -1.02 -6.89
CA ALA A 114 -10.06 0.06 -6.86
C ALA A 114 -10.50 0.50 -8.27
N ALA A 115 -9.59 0.42 -9.26
CA ALA A 115 -9.89 0.65 -10.68
C ALA A 115 -10.58 -0.54 -11.38
N GLY A 116 -10.79 -1.66 -10.70
CA GLY A 116 -11.45 -2.84 -11.25
C GLY A 116 -10.58 -3.68 -12.19
N VAL A 117 -9.25 -3.56 -12.12
CA VAL A 117 -8.32 -4.39 -12.91
C VAL A 117 -8.41 -5.85 -12.49
N PHE A 118 -8.64 -6.10 -11.21
CA PHE A 118 -8.90 -7.42 -10.63
C PHE A 118 -9.84 -7.30 -9.43
N SER A 119 -10.49 -8.40 -9.08
CA SER A 119 -11.39 -8.49 -7.92
C SER A 119 -10.64 -8.38 -6.59
N PHE A 120 -11.37 -8.13 -5.50
CA PHE A 120 -10.78 -8.12 -4.15
C PHE A 120 -10.11 -9.45 -3.80
N GLU A 121 -10.70 -10.58 -4.18
CA GLU A 121 -10.18 -11.92 -3.89
C GLU A 121 -8.86 -12.17 -4.63
N GLU A 122 -8.82 -11.90 -5.94
CA GLU A 122 -7.59 -11.98 -6.74
C GLU A 122 -6.51 -11.03 -6.21
N GLY A 123 -6.89 -9.80 -5.85
CA GLY A 123 -5.99 -8.83 -5.24
C GLY A 123 -5.40 -9.33 -3.91
N MET A 124 -6.23 -9.94 -3.07
CA MET A 124 -5.81 -10.53 -1.80
C MET A 124 -4.83 -11.70 -2.02
N GLU A 125 -5.06 -12.55 -3.03
CA GLU A 125 -4.13 -13.61 -3.41
C GLU A 125 -2.78 -13.05 -3.89
N LEU A 126 -2.81 -12.02 -4.74
CA LEU A 126 -1.61 -11.37 -5.26
C LEU A 126 -0.77 -10.75 -4.12
N VAL A 127 -1.37 -10.00 -3.21
CA VAL A 127 -0.63 -9.37 -2.10
C VAL A 127 -0.16 -10.41 -1.07
N LYS A 128 -0.86 -11.53 -0.90
CA LYS A 128 -0.38 -12.67 -0.10
C LYS A 128 0.90 -13.24 -0.70
N ILE A 129 0.91 -13.53 -2.01
CA ILE A 129 2.07 -14.08 -2.71
C ILE A 129 3.23 -13.07 -2.66
N ARG A 130 2.97 -11.80 -2.96
CA ARG A 130 3.97 -10.73 -2.92
C ARG A 130 4.59 -10.59 -1.53
N GLY A 131 3.77 -10.52 -0.49
CA GLY A 131 4.22 -10.41 0.90
C GLY A 131 5.08 -11.59 1.33
N ALA A 132 4.69 -12.81 0.96
CA ALA A 132 5.46 -14.02 1.24
C ALA A 132 6.80 -14.03 0.50
N ALA A 133 6.80 -13.75 -0.81
CA ALA A 133 8.02 -13.73 -1.63
C ALA A 133 9.01 -12.64 -1.15
N MET A 134 8.51 -11.45 -0.80
CA MET A 134 9.35 -10.38 -0.25
C MET A 134 9.92 -10.75 1.13
N ALA A 135 9.12 -11.38 2.00
CA ALA A 135 9.59 -11.83 3.30
C ALA A 135 10.64 -12.95 3.18
N GLU A 136 10.50 -13.84 2.20
CA GLU A 136 11.50 -14.88 1.90
C GLU A 136 12.80 -14.26 1.37
N ALA A 137 12.70 -13.35 0.39
CA ALA A 137 13.85 -12.65 -0.16
C ALA A 137 14.62 -11.88 0.93
N ALA A 138 13.92 -11.23 1.85
CA ALA A 138 14.54 -10.50 2.97
C ALA A 138 15.32 -11.39 3.95
N LYS A 139 15.00 -12.69 4.02
CA LYS A 139 15.73 -13.66 4.84
C LYS A 139 16.94 -14.26 4.11
N SER A 140 16.99 -14.14 2.78
CA SER A 140 18.03 -14.78 1.96
C SER A 140 19.42 -14.16 2.14
N ARG A 141 19.48 -12.86 2.48
CA ARG A 141 20.74 -12.13 2.71
C ARG A 141 20.52 -10.97 3.70
N PRO A 142 21.53 -10.59 4.48
CA PRO A 142 21.49 -9.35 5.25
C PRO A 142 21.25 -8.16 4.32
N GLN A 143 20.24 -7.34 4.64
CA GLN A 143 19.86 -6.17 3.87
C GLN A 143 19.19 -5.13 4.77
N ALA A 144 19.27 -3.86 4.38
CA ALA A 144 18.64 -2.75 5.08
C ALA A 144 18.22 -1.67 4.07
N MET A 145 17.34 -0.76 4.50
CA MET A 145 16.90 0.39 3.71
C MET A 145 17.13 1.66 4.54
N LEU A 146 17.63 2.71 3.90
CA LEU A 146 17.90 3.99 4.54
C LEU A 146 17.16 5.11 3.80
N SER A 147 16.49 5.97 4.55
CA SER A 147 15.96 7.24 4.03
C SER A 147 17.02 8.34 4.17
N VAL A 148 17.36 9.00 3.07
CA VAL A 148 18.37 10.07 3.05
C VAL A 148 17.70 11.37 2.63
N ALA A 149 17.77 12.38 3.50
CA ALA A 149 17.26 13.72 3.24
C ALA A 149 18.40 14.75 3.21
N GLY A 150 18.23 15.82 2.42
CA GLY A 150 19.16 16.95 2.38
C GLY A 150 20.42 16.76 1.54
N LEU A 151 20.60 15.60 0.90
CA LEU A 151 21.70 15.35 -0.04
C LEU A 151 21.22 15.48 -1.49
N GLU A 152 22.06 16.05 -2.35
CA GLU A 152 21.82 16.09 -3.79
C GLU A 152 21.89 14.67 -4.38
N GLN A 153 21.01 14.35 -5.34
CA GLN A 153 20.85 13.00 -5.87
C GLN A 153 22.14 12.48 -6.52
N GLY A 154 22.81 13.28 -7.35
CA GLY A 154 24.07 12.92 -7.98
C GLY A 154 25.15 12.60 -6.93
N LYS A 155 25.20 13.38 -5.84
CA LYS A 155 26.11 13.09 -4.73
C LYS A 155 25.78 11.79 -4.01
N LEU A 156 24.51 11.47 -3.83
CA LEU A 156 24.08 10.20 -3.23
C LEU A 156 24.45 9.01 -4.13
N GLU A 157 24.25 9.12 -5.44
CA GLU A 157 24.64 8.11 -6.43
C GLU A 157 26.15 7.84 -6.43
N GLU A 158 26.97 8.90 -6.35
CA GLU A 158 28.43 8.77 -6.21
C GLU A 158 28.82 7.98 -4.96
N LEU A 159 28.19 8.27 -3.81
CA LEU A 159 28.45 7.58 -2.55
C LEU A 159 28.04 6.10 -2.64
N CYS A 160 26.84 5.80 -3.15
CA CYS A 160 26.39 4.42 -3.34
C CYS A 160 27.35 3.61 -4.22
N LYS A 161 27.81 4.20 -5.33
CA LYS A 161 28.81 3.56 -6.23
C LYS A 161 30.14 3.31 -5.53
N LYS A 162 30.64 4.29 -4.78
CA LYS A 162 31.92 4.19 -4.07
C LYS A 162 31.89 3.09 -3.01
N GLU A 163 30.85 3.04 -2.18
CA GLU A 163 30.76 2.05 -1.09
C GLU A 163 30.49 0.63 -1.63
N SER A 164 29.72 0.50 -2.72
CA SER A 164 29.50 -0.81 -3.37
C SER A 164 30.78 -1.43 -3.93
N GLN A 165 31.79 -0.62 -4.29
CA GLN A 165 33.10 -1.12 -4.74
C GLN A 165 34.02 -1.54 -3.60
N GLY A 166 33.78 -1.03 -2.38
CA GLY A 166 34.64 -1.25 -1.21
C GLY A 166 34.26 -2.47 -0.36
N LEU A 167 33.08 -3.06 -0.58
CA LEU A 167 32.54 -4.13 0.24
C LEU A 167 32.23 -5.38 -0.61
N PRO A 168 32.94 -6.51 -0.41
CA PRO A 168 32.59 -7.75 -1.10
C PRO A 168 31.17 -8.19 -0.71
N ASN A 169 30.34 -8.48 -1.72
CA ASN A 169 28.93 -8.91 -1.57
C ASN A 169 27.97 -7.85 -0.97
N CYS A 170 28.27 -6.56 -1.11
CA CYS A 170 27.36 -5.47 -0.74
C CYS A 170 26.88 -4.72 -2.00
N GLU A 171 25.57 -4.55 -2.12
CA GLU A 171 24.96 -3.74 -3.17
C GLU A 171 24.29 -2.53 -2.50
N CYS A 172 24.77 -1.33 -2.80
CA CYS A 172 24.11 -0.09 -2.41
C CYS A 172 23.54 0.56 -3.67
N ALA A 173 22.22 0.57 -3.79
CA ALA A 173 21.51 1.10 -4.94
C ALA A 173 20.37 2.01 -4.51
N LEU A 174 20.11 3.03 -5.32
CA LEU A 174 18.88 3.81 -5.22
C LEU A 174 17.76 3.00 -5.89
N PRO A 175 16.63 2.75 -5.20
CA PRO A 175 15.49 2.15 -5.84
C PRO A 175 14.98 3.07 -6.97
N GLU A 176 14.72 2.51 -8.15
CA GLU A 176 14.03 3.24 -9.20
C GLU A 176 12.56 3.41 -8.78
N GLY A 177 12.17 4.63 -8.41
CA GLY A 177 10.80 4.98 -8.05
C GLY A 177 10.66 5.62 -6.67
N LEU A 178 10.21 6.89 -6.69
CA LEU A 178 9.83 7.78 -5.58
C LEU A 178 10.94 8.22 -4.60
N LEU A 179 11.55 9.38 -4.90
CA LEU A 179 12.19 10.24 -3.90
C LEU A 179 11.14 11.03 -3.13
N VAL A 180 11.01 10.81 -1.82
CA VAL A 180 10.29 11.74 -0.93
C VAL A 180 11.19 12.95 -0.70
N ARG A 181 10.92 14.03 -1.41
CA ARG A 181 11.67 15.28 -1.29
C ARG A 181 11.17 16.04 -0.05
N ALA A 182 11.85 15.89 1.08
CA ALA A 182 11.64 16.78 2.22
C ALA A 182 12.08 18.21 1.85
N ALA A 183 11.31 19.22 2.25
CA ALA A 183 11.69 20.62 2.06
C ALA A 183 13.03 20.89 2.77
N PRO A 184 13.92 21.72 2.20
CA PRO A 184 15.20 22.01 2.83
C PRO A 184 14.98 22.70 4.19
N GLY A 185 15.45 22.08 5.28
CA GLY A 185 15.48 22.73 6.60
C GLY A 185 15.19 21.85 7.83
N GLU A 186 14.68 20.63 7.67
CA GLU A 186 14.42 19.74 8.82
C GLU A 186 15.49 18.64 8.90
N GLY A 187 16.16 18.58 10.05
CA GLY A 187 17.31 17.72 10.30
C GLY A 187 16.99 16.23 10.15
N ALA A 188 17.97 15.46 9.69
CA ALA A 188 17.87 14.01 9.59
C ALA A 188 17.99 13.37 10.97
N GLU A 189 16.95 12.68 11.43
CA GLU A 189 17.11 11.59 12.39
C GLU A 189 17.54 10.33 11.63
N ILE A 190 18.68 9.78 12.02
CA ILE A 190 19.14 8.47 11.58
C ILE A 190 18.42 7.46 12.46
N ALA A 191 17.31 6.91 12.00
CA ALA A 191 16.77 5.68 12.56
C ALA A 191 17.59 4.51 11.96
N LEU A 192 18.46 3.92 12.79
CA LEU A 192 19.13 2.63 12.52
C LEU A 192 18.14 1.48 12.71
#